data_AF-A0A1L9QLY5-F1
#
_entry.id   AF-A0A1L9QLY5-F1
#
_cell.length_a   1.000
_cell.length_b   1.000
_cell.length_c   1.000
_cell.angle_alpha   90.00
_cell.angle_beta   90.00
_cell.angle_gamma   90.00
#
_symmetry.space_group_name_H-M   'P 1'
#
loop_
_entity.id
_entity.type
_entity.pdbx_description
1 polymer ?
#
loop_
_entity_poly.entity_id
_entity_poly.type
_entity_poly.pdbx_seq_one_letter_code
_entity_poly.pdbx_strand_id
1 'polypeptide(L)'
;MPVLRSLFPPAITEPIHLHVEAKRYLCAVDPKYLSQLSRASQQSLIIQGGVFSPEDAQAFVAQPYALDSIKLRCWDEQAKVEGLETPDLDYFVRKYL
;
A
#
# COMPACT_ATOMS: atom_id res chain seq x y z
N MET A 1 0.70 -4.71 14.22
CA MET A 1 2.12 -5.02 13.91
C MET A 1 3.02 -4.60 15.07
N PRO A 2 3.17 -5.44 16.12
CA PRO A 2 3.89 -5.04 17.33
C PRO A 2 5.40 -4.84 17.11
N VAL A 3 6.05 -5.71 16.32
CA VAL A 3 7.51 -5.66 16.11
C VAL A 3 7.96 -4.39 15.36
N LEU A 4 7.26 -3.99 14.29
CA LEU A 4 7.65 -2.78 13.55
C LEU A 4 7.38 -1.49 14.35
N ARG A 5 6.29 -1.45 15.13
CA ARG A 5 5.92 -0.27 15.94
C ARG A 5 6.90 0.02 17.07
N SER A 6 7.65 -0.98 17.56
CA SER A 6 8.73 -0.74 18.53
C SER A 6 10.04 -0.28 17.90
N LEU A 7 10.20 -0.41 16.58
CA LEU A 7 11.46 -0.16 15.88
C LEU A 7 11.42 1.10 15.01
N PHE A 8 10.24 1.50 14.54
CA PHE A 8 10.09 2.59 13.58
C PHE A 8 9.00 3.59 13.99
N PRO A 9 9.16 4.88 13.62
CA PRO A 9 8.15 5.90 13.88
C PRO A 9 6.86 5.65 13.08
N PRO A 10 5.73 6.27 13.49
CA PRO A 10 4.46 6.18 12.77
C PRO A 10 4.55 6.52 11.27
N ALA A 11 5.41 7.45 10.89
CA ALA A 11 5.66 7.80 9.49
C ALA A 11 6.10 6.62 8.60
N ILE A 12 6.62 5.55 9.20
CA ILE A 12 6.95 4.30 8.51
C ILE A 12 5.86 3.25 8.73
N THR A 13 5.38 3.10 9.98
CA THR A 13 4.48 1.98 10.30
C THR A 13 3.04 2.20 9.86
N GLU A 14 2.55 3.44 9.84
CA GLU A 14 1.16 3.74 9.46
C GLU A 14 0.93 3.56 7.95
N PRO A 15 1.82 3.99 7.03
CA PRO A 15 1.68 3.64 5.62
C PRO A 15 1.59 2.13 5.36
N ILE A 16 2.40 1.34 6.07
CA ILE A 16 2.38 -0.13 6.00
C ILE A 16 1.06 -0.65 6.56
N HIS A 17 0.56 -0.09 7.66
CA HIS A 17 -0.71 -0.51 8.24
C HIS A 17 -1.88 -0.27 7.29
N LEU A 18 -1.90 0.90 6.63
CA LEU A 18 -3.00 1.39 5.78
C LEU A 18 -2.94 0.91 4.32
N HIS A 19 -1.96 0.08 3.94
CA HIS A 19 -1.75 -0.28 2.53
C HIS A 19 -2.93 -1.08 1.93
N VAL A 20 -3.72 -1.77 2.75
CA VAL A 20 -4.91 -2.49 2.28
C VAL A 20 -6.03 -1.50 1.96
N GLU A 21 -6.30 -0.56 2.86
CA GLU A 21 -7.26 0.53 2.67
C GLU A 21 -6.86 1.40 1.48
N ALA A 22 -5.57 1.67 1.28
CA ALA A 22 -5.06 2.35 0.10
C ALA A 22 -5.42 1.63 -1.21
N LYS A 23 -5.38 0.29 -1.24
CA LYS A 23 -5.84 -0.50 -2.39
C LYS A 23 -7.33 -0.28 -2.65
N ARG A 24 -8.14 -0.38 -1.58
CA ARG A 24 -9.61 -0.22 -1.66
C ARG A 24 -9.99 1.19 -2.13
N TYR A 25 -9.26 2.20 -1.66
CA TYR A 25 -9.39 3.59 -2.06
C TYR A 25 -9.03 3.80 -3.53
N LEU A 26 -7.85 3.34 -3.97
CA LEU A 26 -7.42 3.50 -5.37
C LEU A 26 -8.41 2.87 -6.35
N CYS A 27 -8.96 1.69 -6.01
CA CYS A 27 -10.01 1.08 -6.84
C CYS A 27 -11.33 1.87 -6.87
N ALA A 28 -11.60 2.71 -5.86
CA ALA A 28 -12.81 3.52 -5.77
C ALA A 28 -12.67 4.82 -6.57
N VAL A 29 -11.49 5.46 -6.53
CA VAL A 29 -11.26 6.77 -7.15
C VAL A 29 -10.65 6.70 -8.55
N ASP A 30 -10.01 5.58 -8.90
CA ASP A 30 -9.49 5.32 -10.24
C ASP A 30 -9.99 3.97 -10.77
N PRO A 31 -11.04 3.96 -11.63
CA PRO A 31 -11.54 2.75 -12.25
C PRO A 31 -10.49 1.98 -13.06
N LYS A 32 -9.44 2.65 -13.56
CA LYS A 32 -8.34 2.00 -14.29
C LYS A 32 -7.38 1.28 -13.35
N TYR A 33 -7.33 1.65 -12.07
CA TYR A 33 -6.46 0.99 -11.10
C TYR A 33 -6.93 -0.44 -10.82
N LEU A 34 -8.24 -0.67 -10.76
CA LEU A 34 -8.80 -2.01 -10.53
C LEU A 34 -8.35 -3.02 -11.61
N SER A 35 -8.29 -2.59 -12.88
CA SER A 35 -7.84 -3.45 -13.98
C SER A 35 -6.32 -3.66 -14.03
N GLN A 36 -5.55 -2.81 -13.35
CA GLN A 36 -4.09 -2.95 -13.22
C GLN A 36 -3.68 -3.89 -12.08
N LEU A 37 -4.60 -4.21 -11.17
CA LEU A 37 -4.31 -5.16 -10.11
C LEU A 37 -3.94 -6.53 -10.69
N SER A 38 -2.86 -7.12 -10.17
CA SER A 38 -2.54 -8.53 -10.37
C SER A 38 -3.72 -9.41 -9.94
N ARG A 39 -3.78 -10.63 -10.47
CA ARG A 39 -4.80 -11.62 -10.11
C ARG A 39 -4.91 -11.83 -8.59
N ALA A 40 -3.78 -11.95 -7.89
CA ALA A 40 -3.75 -12.12 -6.43
C ALA A 40 -4.28 -10.87 -5.69
N SER A 41 -3.96 -9.66 -6.16
CA SER A 41 -4.47 -8.41 -5.60
C SER A 41 -6.00 -8.29 -5.76
N GLN A 42 -6.55 -8.73 -6.91
CA GLN A 42 -7.99 -8.73 -7.17
C GLN A 42 -8.73 -9.74 -6.26
N GLN A 43 -8.18 -10.94 -6.12
CA GLN A 43 -8.75 -11.96 -5.23
C GLN A 43 -8.75 -11.50 -3.77
N SER A 44 -7.62 -10.95 -3.32
CA SER A 44 -7.51 -10.43 -1.95
C SER A 44 -8.41 -9.21 -1.70
N LEU A 45 -8.70 -8.40 -2.71
CA LEU A 45 -9.60 -7.24 -2.57
C LEU A 45 -11.01 -7.67 -2.11
N ILE A 46 -11.53 -8.78 -2.64
CA ILE A 46 -12.87 -9.29 -2.30
C ILE A 46 -12.95 -9.65 -0.81
N ILE A 47 -11.97 -10.40 -0.30
CA ILE A 47 -11.93 -10.82 1.11
C ILE A 47 -11.58 -9.66 2.07
N GLN A 48 -11.01 -8.57 1.56
CA GLN A 48 -10.64 -7.38 2.33
C GLN A 48 -11.75 -6.31 2.39
N GLY A 49 -12.98 -6.67 2.00
CA GLY A 49 -14.14 -5.77 2.06
C GLY A 49 -14.39 -4.97 0.78
N GLY A 50 -13.75 -5.34 -0.34
CA GLY A 50 -14.03 -4.77 -1.65
C GLY A 50 -13.60 -3.32 -1.83
N VAL A 51 -14.07 -2.70 -2.91
CA VAL A 51 -13.83 -1.29 -3.22
C VAL A 51 -14.53 -0.41 -2.18
N PHE A 52 -13.91 0.71 -1.79
CA PHE A 52 -14.55 1.65 -0.87
C PHE A 52 -15.80 2.31 -1.48
N SER A 53 -16.77 2.67 -0.64
CA SER A 53 -17.81 3.64 -1.02
C SER A 53 -17.21 5.04 -1.16
N PRO A 54 -17.91 5.99 -1.80
CA PRO A 54 -17.46 7.38 -1.84
C PRO A 54 -17.20 7.98 -0.46
N GLU A 55 -18.04 7.66 0.53
CA GLU A 55 -17.92 8.14 1.91
C GLU A 55 -16.69 7.55 2.61
N ASP A 56 -16.48 6.24 2.47
CA ASP A 56 -15.30 5.55 3.02
C ASP A 56 -14.01 6.06 2.38
N ALA A 57 -14.03 6.30 1.06
CA ALA A 57 -12.88 6.83 0.33
C ALA A 57 -12.52 8.24 0.81
N GLN A 58 -13.52 9.10 1.04
CA GLN A 58 -13.33 10.44 1.58
C GLN A 58 -12.81 10.39 3.03
N ALA A 59 -13.35 9.50 3.85
CA ALA A 59 -12.89 9.30 5.22
C ALA A 59 -11.45 8.80 5.26
N PHE A 60 -11.08 7.86 4.38
CA PHE A 60 -9.72 7.32 4.28
C PHE A 60 -8.69 8.38 3.89
N VAL A 61 -8.92 9.13 2.81
CA VAL A 61 -7.93 10.10 2.31
C VAL A 61 -7.69 11.26 3.30
N ALA A 62 -8.63 11.52 4.20
CA ALA A 62 -8.50 12.50 5.27
C ALA A 62 -7.65 11.99 6.46
N GLN A 63 -7.32 10.71 6.54
CA GLN A 63 -6.53 10.15 7.63
C GLN A 63 -5.05 10.55 7.50
N PRO A 64 -4.33 10.73 8.62
CA PRO A 64 -2.88 10.84 8.61
C PRO A 64 -2.25 9.66 7.85
N TYR A 65 -1.20 9.94 7.08
CA TYR A 65 -0.43 8.96 6.32
C TYR A 65 -1.17 8.25 5.17
N ALA A 66 -2.43 8.59 4.88
CA ALA A 66 -3.16 8.02 3.75
C ALA A 66 -2.47 8.28 2.40
N LEU A 67 -1.92 9.47 2.20
CA LEU A 67 -1.19 9.80 0.97
C LEU A 67 0.09 8.97 0.80
N ASP A 68 0.78 8.66 1.90
CA ASP A 68 2.00 7.86 1.85
C ASP A 68 1.68 6.36 1.70
N SER A 69 0.57 5.87 2.29
CA SER A 69 0.09 4.51 2.03
C SER A 69 -0.38 4.32 0.58
N ILE A 70 -0.97 5.36 -0.04
CA ILE A 70 -1.30 5.36 -1.47
C ILE A 70 -0.04 5.22 -2.33
N LYS A 71 1.02 6.00 -2.07
CA LYS A 71 2.29 5.88 -2.79
C LYS A 71 2.89 4.47 -2.62
N LEU A 72 2.95 3.99 -1.38
CA LEU A 72 3.45 2.66 -1.06
C LEU A 72 2.67 1.57 -1.79
N ARG A 73 1.34 1.70 -1.86
CA ARG A 73 0.46 0.77 -2.56
C ARG A 73 0.70 0.77 -4.07
N CYS A 74 0.96 1.93 -4.66
CA CYS A 74 1.33 2.01 -6.07
C CYS A 74 2.65 1.28 -6.36
N TRP A 75 3.64 1.38 -5.46
CA TRP A 75 4.89 0.62 -5.59
C TRP A 75 4.69 -0.89 -5.39
N ASP A 76 3.89 -1.30 -4.41
CA ASP A 76 3.55 -2.71 -4.17
C ASP A 76 2.93 -3.36 -5.41
N GLU A 77 2.02 -2.66 -6.10
CA GLU A 77 1.41 -3.21 -7.30
C GLU A 77 2.39 -3.32 -8.48
N GLN A 78 3.35 -2.39 -8.58
CA GLN A 78 4.39 -2.39 -9.63
C GLN A 78 5.52 -3.39 -9.38
N ALA A 79 5.76 -3.79 -8.13
CA ALA A 79 6.87 -4.67 -7.73
C ALA A 79 6.63 -6.17 -8.06
N LYS A 80 6.17 -6.45 -9.29
CA LYS A 80 5.80 -7.80 -9.76
C LYS A 80 6.53 -8.20 -11.04
N VAL A 81 7.64 -7.53 -11.33
CA VAL A 81 8.50 -7.81 -12.49
C VAL A 81 9.50 -8.90 -12.10
N GLU A 82 9.27 -10.12 -12.59
CA GLU A 82 10.18 -11.23 -12.36
C GLU A 82 11.58 -10.95 -12.95
N GLY A 83 12.63 -11.23 -12.18
CA GLY A 83 14.01 -11.06 -12.62
C GLY A 83 14.51 -9.61 -12.67
N LEU A 84 13.72 -8.62 -12.21
CA LEU A 84 14.20 -7.25 -12.09
C LEU A 84 15.32 -7.17 -11.05
N GLU A 85 16.50 -6.72 -11.46
CA GLU A 85 17.61 -6.49 -10.54
C GLU A 85 17.32 -5.28 -9.64
N THR A 86 17.48 -5.46 -8.33
CA THR A 86 17.36 -4.40 -7.32
C THR A 86 18.57 -4.45 -6.38
N PRO A 87 18.91 -3.34 -5.71
CA PRO A 87 19.87 -3.38 -4.62
C PRO A 87 19.46 -4.39 -3.54
N ASP A 88 20.44 -4.95 -2.84
CA ASP A 88 20.22 -5.83 -1.70
C ASP A 88 19.77 -5.06 -0.45
N LEU A 89 19.45 -5.78 0.63
CA LEU A 89 19.04 -5.15 1.88
C LEU A 89 20.17 -4.28 2.48
N ASP A 90 21.43 -4.73 2.38
CA ASP A 90 22.59 -4.03 2.94
C ASP A 90 22.81 -2.65 2.31
N TYR A 91 22.46 -2.47 1.04
CA TYR A 91 22.41 -1.17 0.40
C TYR A 91 21.52 -0.19 1.16
N PHE A 92 20.30 -0.61 1.53
CA PHE A 92 19.35 0.24 2.23
C PHE A 92 19.74 0.47 3.69
N VAL A 93 20.23 -0.57 4.38
CA VAL A 93 20.70 -0.45 5.77
C VAL A 93 21.83 0.57 5.85
N ARG A 94 22.87 0.47 5.02
CA ARG A 94 24.02 1.40 5.07
C ARG A 94 23.67 2.84 4.68
N LYS A 95 22.62 3.03 3.87
CA LYS A 95 22.29 4.33 3.30
C LYS A 95 21.28 5.11 4.16
N TYR A 96 20.40 4.42 4.88
CA TYR A 96 19.24 5.04 5.54
C TYR A 96 19.12 4.70 7.03
N LEU A 97 19.97 3.82 7.57
CA LEU A 97 20.12 3.56 9.01
C LEU A 97 21.55 3.90 9.45
#